data_AF-A0A7V5VB45-F1
#
_entry.id   AF-A0A7V5VB45-F1
#
_cell.length_a   1.000
_cell.length_b   1.000
_cell.length_c   1.000
_cell.angle_alpha   90.00
_cell.angle_beta   90.00
_cell.angle_gamma   90.00
#
_symmetry.space_group_name_H-M   'P 1'
#
loop_
_entity.id
_entity.type
_entity.pdbx_description
1 polymer ?
#
loop_
_entity_poly.entity_id
_entity_poly.type
_entity_poly.pdbx_seq_one_letter_code
_entity_poly.pdbx_strand_id
1 'polypeptide(L)'
;MKRKLSTIFVFLFLCNMLAAQTEPPAASSPAAVRQYERYFATPRQAMYNFLYWQNNNRPEIAAAAFGSDLALGESDRIELARQLKRILDARGLYLSLESYPDEPDYKDPLTE
;
A
#
# COMPACT_ATOMS: atom_id res chain seq x y z
N MET A 1 -13.48 -54.33 -9.22
CA MET A 1 -13.50 -52.86 -8.96
C MET A 1 -12.10 -52.38 -8.62
N LYS A 2 -11.29 -51.90 -9.59
CA LYS A 2 -9.91 -51.41 -9.36
C LYS A 2 -9.56 -50.23 -10.29
N ARG A 3 -10.41 -49.21 -10.38
CA ARG A 3 -10.18 -48.02 -11.23
C ARG A 3 -10.71 -46.74 -10.57
N LYS A 4 -10.22 -46.40 -9.38
CA LYS A 4 -10.53 -45.08 -8.75
C LYS A 4 -9.36 -44.44 -8.00
N LEU A 5 -8.25 -45.16 -7.79
CA LEU A 5 -7.13 -44.65 -6.98
C LEU A 5 -6.17 -43.73 -7.78
N SER A 6 -6.07 -43.91 -9.09
CA SER A 6 -5.18 -43.11 -9.96
C SER A 6 -5.66 -41.68 -10.14
N THR A 7 -6.98 -41.43 -10.13
CA THR A 7 -7.55 -40.10 -10.37
C THR A 7 -7.38 -39.18 -9.16
N ILE A 8 -7.38 -39.73 -7.95
CA ILE A 8 -7.18 -38.99 -6.70
C ILE A 8 -5.73 -38.50 -6.59
N PHE A 9 -4.76 -39.33 -7.01
CA PHE A 9 -3.33 -38.96 -6.98
C PHE A 9 -2.99 -37.85 -7.98
N VAL A 10 -3.59 -37.85 -9.18
CA VAL A 10 -3.40 -36.78 -10.18
C VAL A 10 -4.01 -35.46 -9.69
N PHE A 11 -5.16 -35.51 -9.01
CA PHE A 11 -5.81 -34.32 -8.47
C PHE A 11 -5.02 -33.67 -7.32
N LEU A 12 -4.45 -34.47 -6.42
CA LEU A 12 -3.57 -34.00 -5.34
C LEU A 12 -2.25 -33.40 -5.86
N PHE A 13 -1.73 -33.93 -6.98
CA PHE A 13 -0.52 -33.38 -7.61
C PHE A 13 -0.80 -32.04 -8.30
N LEU A 14 -1.98 -31.86 -8.91
CA LEU A 14 -2.39 -30.60 -9.53
C LEU A 14 -2.57 -29.46 -8.50
N CYS A 15 -3.12 -29.76 -7.32
CA CYS A 15 -3.32 -28.75 -6.26
C CYS A 15 -2.01 -28.22 -5.66
N ASN A 16 -0.98 -29.07 -5.54
CA ASN A 16 0.32 -28.62 -5.02
C ASN A 16 1.10 -27.77 -6.03
N MET A 17 0.90 -27.98 -7.33
CA MET A 17 1.60 -27.21 -8.36
C MET A 17 1.04 -25.79 -8.53
N LEU A 18 -0.24 -25.57 -8.20
CA LEU A 18 -0.87 -24.25 -8.26
C LEU A 18 -0.50 -23.34 -7.07
N ALA A 19 -0.04 -23.91 -5.95
CA ALA A 19 0.38 -23.14 -4.78
C ALA A 19 1.82 -22.56 -4.90
N ALA A 20 2.61 -23.02 -5.87
CA ALA A 20 4.04 -22.69 -5.98
C ALA A 20 4.34 -21.42 -6.81
N GLN A 21 3.34 -20.71 -7.34
CA GLN A 21 3.54 -19.55 -8.23
C GLN A 21 3.21 -18.18 -7.61
N THR A 22 3.11 -18.08 -6.29
CA THR A 22 3.07 -16.75 -5.66
C THR A 22 4.48 -16.30 -5.33
N GLU A 23 5.20 -15.80 -6.33
CA GLU A 23 6.40 -15.01 -6.07
C GLU A 23 5.99 -13.84 -5.14
N PRO A 24 6.63 -13.67 -3.97
CA PRO A 24 6.38 -12.52 -3.14
C PRO A 24 6.70 -11.26 -3.98
N PRO A 25 5.86 -10.20 -3.93
CA PRO A 25 6.13 -8.99 -4.68
C PRO A 25 7.53 -8.51 -4.30
N ALA A 26 8.40 -8.37 -5.30
CA ALA A 26 9.77 -7.92 -5.10
C ALA A 26 9.75 -6.66 -4.24
N ALA A 27 10.40 -6.71 -3.07
CA ALA A 27 10.52 -5.56 -2.19
C ALA A 27 11.08 -4.38 -2.99
N SER A 28 10.34 -3.28 -3.06
CA SER A 28 10.78 -2.06 -3.72
C SER A 28 12.10 -1.59 -3.11
N SER A 29 13.08 -1.27 -3.95
CA SER A 29 14.31 -0.65 -3.50
C SER A 29 14.02 0.74 -2.88
N PRO A 30 14.72 1.15 -1.81
CA PRO A 30 14.59 2.48 -1.22
C PRO A 30 14.77 3.63 -2.23
N ALA A 31 15.55 3.39 -3.28
CA ALA A 31 15.75 4.35 -4.37
C ALA A 31 14.48 4.54 -5.23
N ALA A 32 13.70 3.49 -5.43
CA ALA A 32 12.45 3.56 -6.18
C ALA A 32 11.38 4.34 -5.40
N VAL A 33 11.31 4.18 -4.07
CA VAL A 33 10.34 4.91 -3.22
C VAL A 33 10.60 6.42 -3.26
N ARG A 34 11.87 6.86 -3.23
CA ARG A 34 12.24 8.28 -3.32
C ARG A 34 11.79 8.97 -4.61
N GLN A 35 11.71 8.24 -5.72
CA GLN A 35 11.20 8.79 -6.98
C GLN A 35 9.76 9.31 -6.85
N TYR A 36 8.99 8.77 -5.91
CA TYR A 36 7.59 9.11 -5.75
C TYR A 36 7.33 10.28 -4.81
N GLU A 37 8.33 10.79 -4.07
CA GLU A 37 8.16 11.90 -3.11
C GLU A 37 7.54 13.14 -3.75
N ARG A 38 7.90 13.44 -5.02
CA ARG A 38 7.32 14.56 -5.78
C ARG A 38 5.80 14.51 -5.96
N TYR A 39 5.18 13.33 -5.82
CA TYR A 39 3.73 13.16 -5.92
C TYR A 39 3.01 13.49 -4.60
N PHE A 40 3.74 13.82 -3.54
CA PHE A 40 3.19 14.13 -2.21
C PHE A 40 3.52 15.57 -1.78
N ALA A 41 3.71 16.49 -2.74
CA ALA A 41 4.22 17.84 -2.49
C ALA A 41 3.20 18.79 -1.82
N THR A 42 1.90 18.53 -1.97
CA THR A 42 0.82 19.33 -1.36
C THR A 42 -0.07 18.42 -0.52
N PRO A 43 -0.77 18.94 0.51
CA PRO A 43 -1.68 18.12 1.32
C PRO A 43 -2.72 17.36 0.48
N ARG A 44 -3.29 18.02 -0.53
CA ARG A 44 -4.22 17.41 -1.48
C ARG A 44 -3.57 16.26 -2.25
N GLN A 45 -2.40 16.51 -2.86
CA GLN A 45 -1.67 15.49 -3.61
C GLN A 45 -1.28 14.32 -2.72
N ALA A 46 -0.85 14.60 -1.49
CA ALA A 46 -0.46 13.57 -0.55
C ALA A 46 -1.62 12.63 -0.21
N MET A 47 -2.80 13.18 0.09
CA MET A 47 -3.99 12.39 0.39
C MET A 47 -4.48 11.61 -0.84
N TYR A 48 -4.56 12.26 -2.01
CA TYR A 48 -4.97 11.62 -3.25
C TYR A 48 -4.06 10.44 -3.61
N ASN A 49 -2.74 10.67 -3.67
CA ASN A 49 -1.78 9.66 -4.07
C ASN A 49 -1.65 8.55 -3.02
N PHE A 50 -1.73 8.87 -1.72
CA PHE A 50 -1.76 7.86 -0.67
C PHE A 50 -2.90 6.86 -0.91
N LEU A 51 -4.13 7.35 -1.09
CA LEU A 51 -5.30 6.49 -1.32
C LEU A 51 -5.23 5.76 -2.65
N TYR A 52 -4.79 6.43 -3.71
CA TYR A 52 -4.61 5.83 -5.03
C TYR A 52 -3.68 4.62 -4.96
N TRP A 53 -2.50 4.76 -4.37
CA TRP A 53 -1.53 3.66 -4.29
C TRP A 53 -1.98 2.56 -3.32
N GLN A 54 -2.63 2.90 -2.21
CA GLN A 54 -3.22 1.91 -1.31
C GLN A 54 -4.29 1.05 -2.01
N ASN A 55 -5.19 1.67 -2.77
CA ASN A 55 -6.25 0.95 -3.49
C ASN A 55 -5.72 0.08 -4.64
N ASN A 56 -4.55 0.42 -5.17
CA ASN A 56 -3.83 -0.41 -6.15
C ASN A 56 -2.91 -1.46 -5.51
N ASN A 57 -3.02 -1.67 -4.19
CA ASN A 57 -2.21 -2.62 -3.42
C ASN A 57 -0.69 -2.36 -3.53
N ARG A 58 -0.31 -1.08 -3.52
CA ARG A 58 1.09 -0.59 -3.57
C ARG A 58 1.43 0.22 -2.30
N PRO A 59 1.34 -0.37 -1.10
CA PRO A 59 1.59 0.34 0.16
C PRO A 59 3.02 0.88 0.27
N GLU A 60 3.97 0.29 -0.45
CA GLU A 60 5.37 0.74 -0.52
C GLU A 60 5.55 2.09 -1.22
N ILE A 61 4.69 2.40 -2.19
CA ILE A 61 4.66 3.74 -2.82
C ILE A 61 3.87 4.70 -1.93
N ALA A 62 2.75 4.26 -1.35
CA ALA A 62 1.95 5.07 -0.43
C ALA A 62 2.76 5.50 0.81
N ALA A 63 3.73 4.69 1.23
CA ALA A 63 4.63 5.00 2.35
C ALA A 63 5.48 6.26 2.13
N ALA A 64 5.68 6.69 0.87
CA ALA A 64 6.37 7.95 0.57
C ALA A 64 5.60 9.19 1.09
N ALA A 65 4.29 9.07 1.35
CA ALA A 65 3.48 10.14 1.94
C ALA A 65 3.91 10.53 3.36
N PHE A 66 4.56 9.63 4.09
CA PHE A 66 5.05 9.91 5.44
C PHE A 66 6.37 10.70 5.45
N GLY A 67 6.87 11.09 4.28
CA GLY A 67 8.11 11.83 4.14
C GLY A 67 9.35 10.97 4.42
N SER A 68 10.51 11.54 4.11
CA SER A 68 11.83 10.96 4.36
C SER A 68 12.40 11.32 5.73
N ASP A 69 11.76 12.24 6.46
CA ASP A 69 12.23 12.75 7.76
C ASP A 69 11.52 12.10 8.95
N LEU A 70 11.59 10.77 9.02
CA LEU A 70 11.09 10.03 10.15
C LEU A 70 12.17 9.09 10.64
N ALA A 71 12.38 9.07 11.94
CA ALA A 71 13.17 8.08 12.69
C ALA A 71 12.73 6.61 12.47
N LEU A 72 11.84 6.35 11.50
CA LEU A 72 11.22 5.09 11.17
C LEU A 72 11.87 4.47 9.94
N GLY A 73 12.14 3.16 10.01
CA GLY A 73 12.61 2.38 8.88
C GLY A 73 11.56 2.28 7.76
N GLU A 74 11.99 1.89 6.56
CA GLU A 74 11.08 1.70 5.42
C GLU A 74 9.96 0.70 5.74
N SER A 75 10.29 -0.43 6.38
CA SER A 75 9.30 -1.42 6.81
C SER A 75 8.21 -0.82 7.68
N ASP A 76 8.60 0.08 8.60
CA ASP A 76 7.70 0.67 9.57
C ASP A 76 6.79 1.69 8.90
N ARG A 77 7.32 2.48 7.94
CA ARG A 77 6.50 3.39 7.14
C ARG A 77 5.49 2.64 6.28
N ILE A 78 5.88 1.51 5.70
CA ILE A 78 4.96 0.67 4.93
C ILE A 78 3.86 0.11 5.83
N GLU A 79 4.21 -0.38 7.02
CA GLU A 79 3.20 -0.89 7.95
C GLU A 79 2.28 0.22 8.46
N LEU A 80 2.82 1.40 8.74
CA LEU A 80 2.03 2.59 9.09
C LEU A 80 1.04 2.96 7.97
N ALA A 81 1.48 2.89 6.72
CA ALA A 81 0.63 3.12 5.56
C ALA A 81 -0.56 2.16 5.53
N ARG A 82 -0.30 0.85 5.74
CA ARG A 82 -1.36 -0.17 5.81
C ARG A 82 -2.32 0.07 6.98
N GLN A 83 -1.78 0.41 8.15
CA GLN A 83 -2.59 0.68 9.35
C GLN A 83 -3.52 1.87 9.14
N LEU A 84 -3.00 2.97 8.59
CA LEU A 84 -3.80 4.14 8.29
C LEU A 84 -4.94 3.80 7.32
N LYS A 85 -4.67 3.05 6.24
CA LYS A 85 -5.71 2.60 5.31
C LYS A 85 -6.80 1.78 6.01
N ARG A 86 -6.42 0.80 6.85
CA ARG A 86 -7.37 -0.01 7.62
C ARG A 86 -8.28 0.86 8.51
N ILE A 87 -7.73 1.89 9.14
CA ILE A 87 -8.51 2.82 9.99
C ILE A 87 -9.49 3.64 9.15
N LEU A 88 -9.04 4.17 8.01
CA LEU A 88 -9.89 4.95 7.10
C LEU A 88 -11.05 4.10 6.55
N ASP A 89 -10.75 2.87 6.13
CA ASP A 89 -11.75 1.93 5.60
C ASP A 89 -12.75 1.50 6.68
N ALA A 90 -12.27 1.15 7.87
CA ALA A 90 -13.13 0.72 8.98
C ALA A 90 -14.10 1.82 9.43
N ARG A 91 -13.71 3.09 9.29
CA ARG A 91 -14.55 4.23 9.62
C ARG A 91 -15.51 4.63 8.49
N GLY A 92 -15.32 4.12 7.27
CA GLY A 92 -16.15 4.48 6.12
C GLY A 92 -16.16 5.99 5.81
N LEU A 93 -15.05 6.68 6.07
CA LEU A 93 -14.99 8.13 5.92
C LEU A 93 -15.07 8.54 4.45
N TYR A 94 -15.97 9.46 4.15
CA TYR A 94 -15.94 10.20 2.90
C TYR A 94 -14.89 11.30 2.99
N LEU A 95 -13.85 11.20 2.16
CA LEU A 95 -12.77 12.19 2.09
C LEU A 95 -13.03 13.11 0.90
N SER A 96 -13.32 14.39 1.18
CA SER A 96 -13.45 15.41 0.14
C SER A 96 -12.07 15.93 -0.24
N LEU A 97 -11.51 15.45 -1.35
CA LEU A 97 -10.15 15.81 -1.75
C LEU A 97 -10.00 17.31 -2.05
N GLU A 98 -11.05 17.94 -2.55
CA GLU A 98 -11.08 19.37 -2.88
C GLU A 98 -11.00 20.28 -1.65
N SER A 99 -11.33 19.77 -0.45
CA SER A 99 -11.20 20.56 0.77
C SER A 99 -9.77 20.62 1.30
N TYR A 100 -8.86 19.80 0.77
CA TYR A 100 -7.46 19.85 1.17
C TYR A 100 -6.73 21.00 0.44
N PRO A 101 -5.87 21.74 1.16
CA PRO A 101 -5.00 22.77 0.57
C PRO A 101 -4.11 22.19 -0.52
N ASP A 102 -3.82 23.02 -1.53
CA ASP A 102 -2.91 22.67 -2.63
C ASP A 102 -1.59 23.46 -2.56
N GLU A 103 -1.39 24.18 -1.47
CA GLU A 103 -0.16 24.87 -1.17
C GLU A 103 0.83 23.90 -0.51
N PRO A 104 2.08 23.82 -1.01
CA PRO A 104 3.15 23.12 -0.31
C PRO A 104 3.36 23.66 1.10
N ASP A 105 3.81 22.81 2.03
CA ASP A 105 4.13 23.18 3.41
C ASP A 105 2.99 23.90 4.17
N TYR A 106 1.74 23.67 3.77
CA TYR A 106 0.57 24.24 4.43
C TYR A 106 0.56 23.87 5.93
N LYS A 107 0.34 24.88 6.77
CA LYS A 107 0.12 24.75 8.21
C LYS A 107 -1.26 25.27 8.56
N ASP A 108 -1.97 24.55 9.43
CA ASP A 108 -3.26 25.00 9.91
C ASP A 108 -3.09 26.22 10.83
N PRO A 109 -3.65 27.39 10.47
CA PRO A 109 -3.49 28.63 11.21
C PRO A 109 -4.13 28.60 12.61
N LEU A 110 -4.98 27.62 12.91
CA LEU A 110 -5.60 27.44 14.24
C LEU A 110 -4.71 26.69 15.22
N THR A 111 -3.51 26.27 14.79
CA THR A 111 -2.57 25.46 15.56
C THR A 111 -1.24 26.17 15.85
N GLU A 112 -1.10 27.46 15.51
CA GLU A 112 0.06 28.30 15.89
C GLU A 112 -0.17 29.13 17.16
#